data_AF-A0A3N4ZJK3-F1
#
_entry.id   AF-A0A3N4ZJK3-F1
#
_cell.length_a   1.000
_cell.length_b   1.000
_cell.length_c   1.000
_cell.angle_alpha   90.00
_cell.angle_beta   90.00
_cell.angle_gamma   90.00
#
_symmetry.space_group_name_H-M   'P 1'
#
loop_
_entity.id
_entity.type
_entity.pdbx_description
1 polymer ?
#
loop_
_entity_poly.entity_id
_entity_poly.type
_entity_poly.pdbx_seq_one_letter_code
_entity_poly.pdbx_strand_id
1 'polypeptide(L)' 'MAPIPTPQAEPQDSPEAYLGLDAAGAERRARERGWSTVRSLPPGAIITMEYRTGRLNFEVEDGRVVRAWKG' A
#
# COMPACT_ATOMS: atom_id res chain seq x y z
N MET A 1 20.02 -9.01 -27.57
CA MET A 1 19.78 -8.84 -26.12
C MET A 1 18.36 -8.36 -25.93
N ALA A 2 17.55 -9.04 -25.11
CA ALA A 2 16.24 -8.53 -24.73
C ALA A 2 16.43 -7.34 -23.75
N PRO A 3 15.64 -6.27 -23.84
CA PRO A 3 15.73 -5.16 -22.90
C PRO A 3 15.43 -5.64 -21.48
N ILE A 4 16.27 -5.24 -20.53
CA ILE A 4 16.01 -5.48 -19.11
C ILE A 4 14.79 -4.63 -18.75
N PRO A 5 13.68 -5.23 -18.24
CA PRO A 5 12.53 -4.45 -17.83
C PRO A 5 12.97 -3.48 -16.74
N THR A 6 12.72 -2.19 -16.97
CA THR A 6 12.99 -1.16 -15.97
C THR A 6 12.14 -1.48 -14.73
N PRO A 7 12.75 -1.60 -13.53
CA PRO A 7 11.98 -1.79 -12.32
C PRO A 7 10.95 -0.65 -12.23
N GLN A 8 9.67 -1.00 -12.05
CA GLN A 8 8.64 0.03 -11.86
C GLN A 8 9.03 0.84 -10.62
N ALA A 9 9.23 2.14 -10.82
CA ALA A 9 9.54 3.04 -9.71
C ALA A 9 8.40 2.99 -8.70
N GLU A 10 8.72 2.95 -7.41
CA GLU A 10 7.71 3.10 -6.38
C GLU A 10 6.99 4.45 -6.57
N PRO A 11 5.66 4.50 -6.38
CA PRO A 11 4.97 5.77 -6.29
C PRO A 11 5.66 6.70 -5.29
N GLN A 12 5.90 7.95 -5.67
CA GLN A 12 6.34 9.03 -4.78
C GLN A 12 5.19 9.55 -3.91
N ASP A 13 4.36 8.63 -3.44
CA ASP A 13 3.18 8.89 -2.66
C ASP A 13 3.45 8.61 -1.18
N SER A 14 2.89 9.44 -0.31
CA SER A 14 3.09 9.35 1.14
C SER A 14 2.02 8.46 1.77
N PRO A 15 2.39 7.35 2.44
CA PRO A 15 1.43 6.48 3.11
C PRO A 15 0.55 7.20 4.15
N GLU A 16 1.08 8.24 4.80
CA GLU A 16 0.35 9.04 5.80
C GLU A 16 -0.91 9.71 5.23
N ALA A 17 -0.97 9.94 3.90
CA ALA A 17 -2.12 10.55 3.25
C ALA A 17 -3.39 9.69 3.26
N TYR A 18 -3.28 8.42 3.67
CA TYR A 18 -4.39 7.47 3.76
C TYR A 18 -4.99 7.33 5.15
N LEU A 19 -4.34 7.87 6.19
CA LEU A 19 -4.81 7.75 7.57
C LEU A 19 -6.20 8.37 7.75
N GLY A 20 -7.07 7.68 8.48
CA GLY A 20 -8.45 8.07 8.75
C GLY A 20 -9.45 7.86 7.60
N LEU A 21 -8.97 7.56 6.39
CA LEU A 21 -9.84 7.22 5.25
C LEU A 21 -10.51 5.87 5.48
N ASP A 22 -11.70 5.71 4.90
CA ASP A 22 -12.32 4.40 4.71
C ASP A 22 -11.40 3.49 3.88
N ALA A 23 -11.28 2.23 4.27
CA ALA A 23 -10.35 1.28 3.67
C ALA A 23 -10.59 1.09 2.16
N ALA A 24 -11.86 1.00 1.72
CA ALA A 24 -12.17 0.85 0.31
C ALA A 24 -11.87 2.13 -0.48
N GLY A 25 -12.13 3.29 0.11
CA GLY A 25 -11.74 4.59 -0.46
C GLY A 25 -10.23 4.75 -0.58
N ALA A 26 -9.49 4.39 0.47
CA ALA A 26 -8.03 4.42 0.50
C ALA A 26 -7.42 3.51 -0.56
N GLU A 27 -7.95 2.28 -0.71
CA GLU A 27 -7.47 1.32 -1.70
C GLU A 27 -7.67 1.82 -3.15
N ARG A 28 -8.83 2.41 -3.46
CA ARG A 28 -9.07 2.99 -4.79
C ARG A 28 -8.10 4.13 -5.09
N ARG A 29 -7.97 5.07 -4.15
CA ARG A 29 -7.04 6.20 -4.26
C ARG A 29 -5.59 5.73 -4.42
N ALA A 30 -5.20 4.67 -3.70
CA ALA A 30 -3.86 4.11 -3.82
C ALA A 30 -3.60 3.55 -5.23
N ARG A 31 -4.55 2.81 -5.81
CA ARG A 31 -4.42 2.34 -7.20
C ARG A 31 -4.33 3.48 -8.21
N GLU A 32 -5.14 4.53 -8.04
CA GLU A 32 -5.07 5.75 -8.87
C GLU A 32 -3.70 6.45 -8.78
N ARG A 33 -3.05 6.37 -7.61
CA ARG A 33 -1.70 6.91 -7.38
C ARG A 33 -0.57 5.98 -7.82
N GLY A 34 -0.89 4.85 -8.46
CA GLY A 34 0.07 3.93 -9.05
C GLY A 34 0.54 2.80 -8.12
N TRP A 35 -0.11 2.60 -6.97
CA TRP A 35 0.16 1.42 -6.15
C TRP A 35 -0.40 0.17 -6.83
N SER A 36 0.50 -0.70 -7.29
CA SER A 36 0.15 -1.95 -7.99
C SER A 36 -0.54 -2.95 -7.07
N THR A 37 -0.15 -3.00 -5.81
CA THR A 37 -0.74 -3.90 -4.80
C THR A 37 -1.08 -3.11 -3.54
N VAL A 38 -2.30 -3.31 -3.05
CA VAL A 38 -2.74 -2.75 -1.76
C VAL A 38 -3.22 -3.91 -0.90
N ARG A 39 -2.73 -3.99 0.34
CA ARG A 39 -3.10 -5.03 1.30
C ARG A 39 -3.64 -4.41 2.57
N SER A 40 -4.87 -4.75 2.94
CA SER A 40 -5.47 -4.35 4.21
C SER A 40 -5.29 -5.46 5.24
N LEU A 41 -4.88 -5.08 6.45
CA LEU A 41 -4.56 -5.97 7.56
C LEU A 41 -5.34 -5.51 8.82
N PRO A 42 -5.80 -6.44 9.67
CA PRO A 42 -6.34 -6.06 10.97
C PRO A 42 -5.24 -5.53 11.91
N PRO A 43 -5.59 -4.80 12.98
CA PRO A 43 -4.62 -4.31 13.95
C PRO A 43 -3.82 -5.45 14.57
N GLY A 44 -2.49 -5.28 14.64
CA GLY A 44 -1.60 -6.28 15.24
C GLY A 44 -1.35 -7.53 14.39
N ALA A 45 -1.75 -7.55 13.12
CA ALA A 45 -1.46 -8.69 12.22
C ALA A 45 0.06 -8.95 12.11
N ILE A 46 0.47 -10.18 12.46
CA ILE A 46 1.85 -10.64 12.25
C ILE A 46 1.99 -11.10 10.80
N ILE A 47 2.78 -10.36 10.03
CA ILE A 47 3.08 -10.65 8.62
C ILE A 47 4.58 -10.88 8.43
N THR A 48 4.94 -11.68 7.43
CA THR A 48 6.32 -11.73 6.98
C THR A 48 6.70 -10.39 6.34
N MET A 49 7.88 -9.88 6.71
CA MET A 49 8.44 -8.62 6.24
C MET A 49 9.04 -8.71 4.83
N GLU A 50 8.53 -9.62 3.99
CA GLU A 50 8.91 -9.62 2.58
C GLU A 50 8.59 -8.24 2.01
N TYR A 51 9.53 -7.62 1.30
CA TYR A 51 9.32 -6.34 0.65
C TYR A 51 8.93 -6.58 -0.82
N ARG A 52 7.90 -5.90 -1.32
CA ARG A 52 7.51 -5.96 -2.74
C ARG A 52 7.29 -4.56 -3.29
N THR A 53 8.18 -4.12 -4.18
CA THR A 53 8.06 -2.85 -4.90
C THR A 53 6.63 -2.64 -5.43
N GLY A 54 6.05 -1.48 -5.13
CA GLY A 54 4.67 -1.14 -5.51
C GLY A 54 3.59 -1.72 -4.60
N ARG A 55 3.95 -2.28 -3.43
CA ARG A 55 3.00 -2.68 -2.40
C ARG A 55 2.85 -1.63 -1.31
N LEU A 56 1.59 -1.28 -1.05
CA LEU A 56 1.16 -0.51 0.10
C LEU A 56 0.39 -1.41 1.06
N ASN A 57 0.67 -1.30 2.35
CA ASN A 57 -0.05 -1.99 3.41
C ASN A 57 -0.86 -0.97 4.21
N PHE A 58 -2.08 -1.35 4.55
CA PHE A 58 -2.93 -0.64 5.50
C PHE A 58 -3.18 -1.51 6.71
N GLU A 59 -3.10 -0.92 7.89
CA GLU A 59 -3.73 -1.43 9.09
C GLU A 59 -5.08 -0.74 9.22
N VAL A 60 -6.13 -1.55 9.30
CA VAL A 60 -7.51 -1.08 9.26
C VAL A 60 -8.20 -1.46 10.56
N GLU A 61 -8.70 -0.46 11.27
CA GLU A 61 -9.52 -0.60 12.47
C GLU A 61 -10.87 0.07 12.22
N ASP A 62 -11.97 -0.60 12.55
CA ASP A 62 -13.34 -0.10 12.32
C ASP A 62 -13.61 0.40 10.90
N GLY A 63 -13.03 -0.29 9.91
CA GLY A 63 -13.13 0.06 8.49
C GLY A 63 -12.31 1.28 8.06
N ARG A 64 -11.51 1.87 8.95
CA ARG A 64 -10.65 3.03 8.68
C ARG A 64 -9.18 2.67 8.77
N VAL A 65 -8.37 3.32 7.93
CA VAL A 65 -6.92 3.15 7.96
C VAL A 65 -6.36 3.86 9.19
N VAL A 66 -5.77 3.10 10.11
CA VAL A 66 -5.08 3.63 11.31
C VAL A 66 -3.56 3.67 11.15
N ARG A 67 -3.02 2.89 10.22
CA ARG A 67 -1.60 2.92 9.83
C ARG A 67 -1.44 2.57 8.37
N ALA A 68 -0.44 3.14 7.71
CA ALA A 68 -0.11 2.84 6.32
C ALA A 68 1.40 2.81 6.11
N TRP A 69 1.92 1.82 5.38
CA TRP A 69 3.35 1.70 5.11
C TRP A 69 3.63 0.98 3.80
N LYS A 70 4.73 1.37 3.16
CA LYS A 70 5.29 0.65 2.00
C LYS A 70 5.83 -0.69 2.48
N GLY A 71 5.69 -1.74 1.68
CA GLY A 71 6.28 -3.02 2.03
C GLY A 71 6.26 -3.99 0.90
#